data_AF-A0A7J8WUQ8-F1
#
_entry.id   AF-A0A7J8WUQ8-F1
#
_cell.length_a   1.000
_cell.length_b   1.000
_cell.length_c   1.000
_cell.angle_alpha   90.00
_cell.angle_beta   90.00
_cell.angle_gamma   90.00
#
_symmetry.space_group_name_H-M   'P 1'
#
loop_
_entity.id
_entity.type
_entity.pdbx_description
1 polymer ?
#
loop_
_entity_poly.entity_id
_entity_poly.type
_entity_poly.pdbx_seq_one_letter_code
_entity_poly.pdbx_strand_id
1 'polypeptide(L)'
;MADLIQSVGVMIAGAVIWLKPNWLIVDLLCTLIFSTFALSTTLPMLRDVFDILMGRTPRDINIDMVEDGIKGINGVESVHDLHVWAITVGKLVLSCHVVAKPGVESKEMISKIRDYCESTYKIHHITVQIEQL
;
A
#
# COMPACT_ATOMS: atom_id res chain seq x y z
N MET A 1 -4.26 -3.85 -20.78
CA MET A 1 -3.25 -4.20 -21.81
C MET A 1 -3.03 -5.70 -21.90
N ALA A 2 -2.79 -6.39 -20.78
CA ALA A 2 -2.72 -7.85 -20.72
C ALA A 2 -3.92 -8.53 -21.40
N ASP A 3 -5.14 -8.12 -21.04
CA ASP A 3 -6.38 -8.70 -21.57
C ASP A 3 -6.53 -8.54 -23.08
N LEU A 4 -6.07 -7.42 -23.63
CA LEU A 4 -6.11 -7.17 -25.07
C LEU A 4 -5.14 -8.11 -25.81
N ILE A 5 -3.92 -8.29 -25.28
CA ILE A 5 -2.91 -9.19 -25.85
C ILE A 5 -3.40 -10.63 -25.79
N GLN A 6 -3.98 -11.05 -24.68
CA GLN A 6 -4.57 -12.39 -24.52
C GLN A 6 -5.74 -12.59 -25.50
N SER A 7 -6.63 -11.61 -25.64
CA SER A 7 -7.78 -11.69 -26.55
C SER A 7 -7.35 -11.82 -28.02
N VAL A 8 -6.40 -11.00 -28.46
CA VAL A 8 -5.84 -11.08 -29.82
C VAL A 8 -5.11 -12.41 -30.02
N GLY A 9 -4.37 -12.89 -29.02
CA GLY A 9 -3.68 -14.17 -29.06
C GLY A 9 -4.63 -15.36 -29.24
N VAL A 10 -5.73 -15.41 -28.49
CA VAL A 10 -6.77 -16.45 -28.62
C VAL A 10 -7.47 -16.36 -29.98
N MET A 11 -7.74 -15.15 -30.47
CA MET A 11 -8.33 -14.95 -31.80
C MET A 11 -7.43 -15.53 -32.91
N ILE A 12 -6.12 -15.31 -32.84
CA ILE A 12 -5.15 -15.87 -33.80
C ILE A 12 -5.09 -17.40 -33.67
N ALA A 13 -5.05 -17.94 -32.45
CA ALA A 13 -5.06 -19.39 -32.22
C ALA A 13 -6.33 -20.04 -32.83
N GLY A 14 -7.50 -19.44 -32.63
CA GLY A 14 -8.76 -19.89 -33.23
C GLY A 14 -8.74 -19.88 -34.76
N ALA A 15 -8.17 -18.83 -35.37
CA ALA A 15 -8.03 -18.75 -36.84
C ALA A 15 -7.09 -19.85 -37.40
N VAL A 16 -6.00 -20.16 -36.70
CA VAL A 16 -5.06 -21.23 -37.08
C VAL A 16 -5.73 -22.60 -37.00
N ILE A 17 -6.52 -22.86 -35.96
CA ILE A 17 -7.24 -24.12 -35.79
C ILE A 17 -8.31 -24.30 -36.86
N TRP A 18 -9.02 -23.23 -37.23
CA TRP A 18 -10.00 -23.26 -38.32
C TRP A 18 -9.37 -23.66 -39.66
N LEU A 19 -8.17 -23.16 -39.96
CA LEU A 19 -7.42 -23.51 -41.18
C LEU A 19 -6.79 -24.90 -41.13
N LYS A 20 -6.39 -25.38 -39.95
CA LYS A 20 -5.75 -26.69 -39.74
C LYS A 20 -6.29 -27.39 -38.47
N PRO A 21 -7.36 -28.18 -38.59
CA PRO A 21 -8.01 -28.83 -37.44
C PRO A 21 -7.11 -29.82 -36.68
N ASN A 22 -6.06 -30.34 -37.30
CA ASN A 22 -5.12 -31.27 -36.66
C ASN A 22 -4.14 -30.58 -35.66
N TRP A 23 -4.18 -29.25 -35.56
CA TRP A 23 -3.26 -28.45 -34.73
C TRP A 23 -3.88 -28.05 -33.37
N LEU A 24 -4.70 -28.93 -32.78
CA LEU A 24 -5.34 -28.70 -31.47
C LEU A 24 -4.34 -28.44 -30.33
N ILE A 25 -3.09 -28.89 -30.47
CA ILE A 25 -1.99 -28.64 -29.51
C ILE A 25 -1.72 -27.13 -29.36
N VAL A 26 -1.99 -26.32 -30.40
CA VAL A 26 -1.80 -24.86 -30.36
C VAL A 26 -2.69 -24.21 -29.31
N ASP A 27 -3.95 -24.65 -29.20
CA ASP A 27 -4.89 -24.12 -28.21
C ASP A 27 -4.42 -24.40 -26.77
N LEU A 28 -3.95 -25.63 -26.53
CA LEU A 28 -3.43 -26.06 -25.24
C LEU A 28 -2.20 -25.23 -24.82
N LEU A 29 -1.26 -25.02 -25.75
CA LEU A 29 -0.06 -24.21 -25.50
C LEU A 29 -0.42 -22.74 -25.24
N CYS A 30 -1.29 -22.15 -26.06
CA CYS A 30 -1.76 -20.79 -25.86
C CYS A 30 -2.44 -20.61 -24.50
N THR A 31 -3.33 -21.54 -24.12
CA THR A 31 -4.03 -21.50 -22.84
C THR A 31 -3.06 -21.61 -21.66
N LEU A 32 -2.09 -22.53 -21.71
CA LEU A 32 -1.09 -22.67 -20.65
C LEU A 32 -0.21 -21.43 -20.50
N ILE A 33 0.23 -20.84 -21.61
CA ILE A 33 1.04 -19.61 -21.61
C ILE A 33 0.24 -18.45 -21.00
N PHE A 34 -0.99 -18.23 -21.47
CA PHE A 34 -1.82 -17.12 -20.98
C PHE A 34 -2.27 -17.31 -19.54
N SER A 35 -2.58 -18.54 -19.12
CA SER A 35 -2.90 -18.85 -17.73
C SER A 35 -1.71 -18.59 -16.81
N THR A 36 -0.52 -19.03 -17.20
CA THR A 36 0.72 -18.78 -16.44
C THR A 36 1.00 -17.29 -16.34
N PHE A 37 0.85 -16.54 -17.43
CA PHE A 37 1.03 -15.09 -17.45
C PHE A 37 0.02 -14.40 -16.51
N ALA A 38 -1.27 -14.71 -16.62
CA ALA A 38 -2.32 -14.16 -15.76
C ALA A 38 -2.07 -14.46 -14.28
N LEU A 39 -1.62 -15.68 -13.96
CA LEU A 39 -1.27 -16.05 -12.59
C LEU A 39 -0.08 -15.25 -12.08
N SER A 40 0.96 -15.10 -12.90
CA SER A 40 2.17 -14.34 -12.55
C SER A 40 1.89 -12.86 -12.25
N THR A 41 0.94 -12.25 -12.95
CA THR A 41 0.53 -10.86 -12.71
C THR A 41 -0.41 -10.71 -11.53
N THR A 42 -1.25 -11.73 -11.27
CA THR A 42 -2.22 -11.69 -10.17
C THR A 42 -1.56 -11.93 -8.81
N LEU A 43 -0.54 -12.79 -8.73
CA LEU A 43 0.09 -13.15 -7.45
C LEU A 43 0.70 -11.95 -6.69
N PRO A 44 1.45 -11.01 -7.32
CA PRO A 44 1.92 -9.80 -6.65
C PRO A 44 0.77 -8.91 -6.17
N MET A 45 -0.23 -8.66 -7.01
CA MET A 45 -1.39 -7.86 -6.64
C MET A 45 -2.14 -8.45 -5.44
N LEU A 46 -2.30 -9.76 -5.42
CA LEU A 46 -2.94 -10.44 -4.30
C LEU A 46 -2.15 -10.25 -3.00
N ARG A 47 -0.80 -10.32 -3.06
CA ARG A 47 0.06 -10.04 -1.90
C ARG A 47 -0.09 -8.61 -1.42
N ASP A 48 -0.16 -7.64 -2.33
CA ASP A 48 -0.35 -6.22 -1.96
C ASP A 48 -1.70 -6.02 -1.26
N VAL A 49 -2.75 -6.68 -1.73
CA VAL A 49 -4.07 -6.67 -1.07
C VAL A 49 -3.99 -7.30 0.33
N PHE A 50 -3.30 -8.44 0.47
CA PHE A 50 -3.09 -9.05 1.77
C PHE A 50 -2.29 -8.15 2.72
N ASP A 51 -1.24 -7.47 2.23
CA ASP A 51 -0.45 -6.52 3.02
C ASP A 51 -1.33 -5.37 3.54
N ILE A 52 -2.23 -4.84 2.71
CA ILE A 52 -3.23 -3.83 3.10
C ILE A 52 -4.20 -4.37 4.15
N LEU A 53 -4.79 -5.55 3.91
CA LEU A 53 -5.78 -6.15 4.81
C LEU A 53 -5.19 -6.52 6.19
N MET A 54 -3.91 -6.90 6.22
CA MET A 54 -3.19 -7.20 7.46
C MET A 54 -2.76 -5.95 8.22
N GLY A 55 -3.04 -4.74 7.69
CA GLY A 55 -2.61 -3.49 8.31
C GLY A 55 -1.08 -3.35 8.33
N ARG A 56 -0.38 -3.98 7.38
CA ARG A 56 1.08 -3.91 7.31
C ARG A 56 1.52 -2.49 7.02
N THR A 57 2.63 -2.07 7.63
CA THR A 57 3.26 -0.81 7.30
C THR A 57 3.72 -0.79 5.83
N PRO A 58 3.37 0.26 5.06
CA PRO A 58 3.80 0.44 3.68
C PRO A 58 5.33 0.37 3.56
N ARG A 59 5.83 -0.25 2.49
CA ARG A 59 7.27 -0.49 2.30
C ARG A 59 8.09 0.80 2.10
N ASP A 60 7.41 1.86 1.71
CA ASP A 60 7.94 3.21 1.49
C ASP A 60 8.01 4.05 2.77
N ILE A 61 7.47 3.57 3.90
CA ILE A 61 7.52 4.28 5.18
C ILE A 61 8.50 3.60 6.12
N ASN A 62 9.46 4.37 6.62
CA ASN A 62 10.33 3.98 7.73
C ASN A 62 9.72 4.51 9.04
N ILE A 63 9.23 3.59 9.89
CA ILE A 63 8.60 3.94 11.17
C ILE A 63 9.54 4.73 12.07
N ASP A 64 10.82 4.32 12.14
CA ASP A 64 11.81 4.98 13.01
C ASP A 64 11.99 6.46 12.62
N MET A 65 12.00 6.75 11.31
CA MET A 65 12.09 8.13 10.82
C MET A 65 10.84 8.95 11.09
N VAL A 66 9.66 8.32 11.08
CA VAL A 66 8.41 8.99 11.46
C VAL A 66 8.44 9.31 12.95
N GLU A 67 8.86 8.35 13.78
CA GLU A 67 8.97 8.50 15.23
C GLU A 67 9.96 9.60 15.61
N ASP A 68 11.18 9.56 15.07
CA ASP A 68 12.21 10.57 15.31
C ASP A 68 11.77 11.96 14.84
N GLY A 69 11.07 12.01 13.72
CA GLY A 69 10.47 13.23 13.20
C GLY A 69 9.45 13.87 14.14
N ILE A 70 8.54 13.05 14.69
CA ILE A 70 7.53 13.52 15.64
C ILE A 70 8.20 13.91 16.97
N LYS A 71 9.19 13.14 17.46
CA LYS A 71 9.98 13.47 18.65
C LYS A 71 10.76 14.79 18.51
N GLY A 72 11.15 15.15 17.30
CA GLY A 72 11.83 16.42 17.01
C GLY A 72 10.93 17.66 17.16
N ILE A 73 9.62 17.50 17.27
CA ILE A 73 8.67 18.62 17.43
C ILE A 73 8.76 19.18 18.86
N ASN A 74 8.98 20.49 18.97
CA ASN A 74 9.07 21.14 20.27
C ASN A 74 7.78 20.95 21.09
N GLY A 75 7.94 20.44 22.32
CA GLY A 75 6.84 20.12 23.22
C GLY A 75 6.56 18.62 23.34
N VAL A 76 7.09 17.79 22.43
CA VAL A 76 7.03 16.32 22.54
C VAL A 76 8.13 15.84 23.49
N GLU A 77 7.75 15.01 24.46
CA GLU A 77 8.69 14.30 25.35
C GLU A 77 8.99 12.91 24.80
N SER A 78 7.95 12.15 24.44
CA SER A 78 8.08 10.82 23.86
C SER A 78 6.90 10.46 22.95
N VAL A 79 7.11 9.45 22.10
CA VAL A 79 6.11 8.90 21.18
C VAL A 79 6.06 7.40 21.39
N HIS A 80 4.86 6.85 21.52
CA HIS A 80 4.61 5.42 21.74
C HIS A 80 3.43 4.96 20.90
N ASP A 81 3.28 3.63 20.76
CA ASP A 81 2.21 2.99 19.99
C ASP A 81 2.01 3.62 18.59
N LEU A 82 3.13 3.96 17.93
CA LEU A 82 3.12 4.51 16.58
C LEU A 82 2.81 3.40 15.57
N HIS A 83 1.64 3.50 14.96
CA HIS A 83 1.17 2.58 13.94
C HIS A 83 0.91 3.35 12.65
N VAL A 84 1.47 2.86 11.55
CA VAL A 84 1.23 3.37 10.20
C VAL A 84 0.81 2.22 9.30
N TRP A 85 -0.33 2.40 8.62
CA TRP A 85 -0.88 1.40 7.70
C TRP A 85 -1.56 2.08 6.51
N ALA A 86 -1.84 1.32 5.45
CA ALA A 86 -2.61 1.77 4.30
C ALA A 86 -4.05 1.26 4.37
N ILE A 87 -5.05 2.09 4.05
CA ILE A 87 -6.44 1.64 3.85
C ILE A 87 -6.62 1.13 2.41
N THR A 88 -5.99 1.82 1.47
CA THR A 88 -6.00 1.47 0.04
C THR A 88 -4.72 2.01 -0.60
N VAL A 89 -4.51 1.68 -1.87
CA VAL A 89 -3.35 2.14 -2.64
C VAL A 89 -3.27 3.68 -2.59
N GLY A 90 -2.18 4.19 -2.03
CA GLY A 90 -1.92 5.63 -1.91
C GLY A 90 -2.67 6.35 -0.79
N LYS A 91 -3.43 5.66 0.07
CA LYS A 91 -4.06 6.27 1.26
C LYS A 91 -3.49 5.71 2.55
N LEU A 92 -2.60 6.49 3.15
CA LEU A 92 -1.94 6.17 4.42
C LEU A 92 -2.72 6.73 5.61
N VAL A 93 -2.63 6.01 6.73
CA VAL A 93 -3.18 6.35 8.03
C VAL A 93 -2.11 6.19 9.09
N LEU A 94 -2.13 7.07 10.08
CA LEU A 94 -1.25 7.02 11.25
C LEU A 94 -2.07 7.14 12.52
N SER A 95 -1.74 6.31 13.51
CA SER A 95 -2.19 6.48 14.89
C SER A 95 -1.00 6.41 15.83
N CYS A 96 -0.90 7.34 16.79
CA CYS A 96 0.15 7.32 17.80
C CYS A 96 -0.27 7.97 19.11
N HIS A 97 0.49 7.67 20.15
CA HIS A 97 0.41 8.32 21.46
C HIS A 97 1.62 9.20 21.65
N VAL A 98 1.40 10.41 22.13
CA VAL A 98 2.45 11.42 22.32
C VAL A 98 2.37 11.97 23.73
N VAL A 99 3.46 11.88 24.45
CA VAL A 99 3.61 12.46 25.78
C VAL A 99 4.05 13.92 25.62
N ALA A 100 3.23 14.85 26.11
CA ALA A 100 3.46 16.28 26.02
C ALA A 100 4.21 16.82 27.25
N LYS A 101 5.12 17.77 27.03
CA LYS A 101 5.74 18.54 28.12
C LYS A 101 4.69 19.37 28.89
N PRO A 102 4.90 19.61 30.20
CA PRO A 102 3.99 20.43 30.99
C PRO A 102 3.80 21.83 30.39
N GLY A 103 2.54 22.29 30.33
CA GLY A 103 2.20 23.64 29.85
C GLY A 103 2.05 23.77 28.33
N VAL A 104 2.19 22.69 27.56
CA VAL A 104 1.88 22.72 26.12
C VAL A 104 0.38 22.47 25.89
N GLU A 105 -0.21 23.25 25.00
CA GLU A 105 -1.62 23.10 24.63
C GLU A 105 -1.80 21.93 23.64
N SER A 106 -2.70 21.00 23.97
CA SER A 106 -2.87 19.74 23.24
C SER A 106 -3.31 19.94 21.78
N LYS A 107 -4.19 20.91 21.50
CA LYS A 107 -4.71 21.15 20.15
C LYS A 107 -3.62 21.71 19.22
N GLU A 108 -2.79 22.62 19.70
CA GLU A 108 -1.63 23.14 18.96
C GLU A 108 -0.63 22.02 18.65
N MET A 109 -0.37 21.12 19.62
CA MET A 109 0.52 19.98 19.42
C MET A 109 -0.02 19.01 18.36
N ILE A 110 -1.30 18.65 18.43
CA ILE A 110 -1.95 17.79 17.44
C ILE A 110 -1.87 18.42 16.04
N SER A 111 -2.07 19.75 15.93
CA SER A 111 -1.94 20.45 14.65
C SER A 111 -0.51 20.35 14.09
N LYS A 112 0.52 20.62 14.91
CA LYS A 112 1.92 20.54 14.48
C LYS A 112 2.30 19.15 14.00
N ILE A 113 1.89 18.11 14.73
CA ILE A 113 2.16 16.72 14.36
C ILE A 113 1.44 16.37 13.05
N ARG A 114 0.18 16.79 12.90
CA ARG A 114 -0.59 16.60 11.68
C ARG A 114 0.10 17.26 10.48
N ASP A 115 0.45 18.53 10.61
CA ASP A 115 1.09 19.31 9.54
C ASP A 115 2.45 18.70 9.13
N TYR A 116 3.23 18.23 10.11
CA TYR A 116 4.50 17.54 9.87
C TYR A 116 4.31 16.23 9.08
N CYS A 117 3.40 15.37 9.53
CA CYS A 117 3.14 14.08 8.89
C CYS A 117 2.51 14.23 7.51
N GLU A 118 1.65 15.23 7.31
CA GLU A 118 1.02 15.52 6.02
C GLU A 118 2.05 16.08 5.02
N SER A 119 2.89 17.03 5.44
CA SER A 119 3.90 17.64 4.55
C SER A 119 5.04 16.69 4.19
N THR A 120 5.47 15.85 5.13
CA THR A 120 6.65 14.98 4.96
C THR A 120 6.29 13.62 4.34
N TYR A 121 5.18 13.02 4.79
CA TYR A 121 4.82 11.65 4.45
C TYR A 121 3.48 11.53 3.68
N LYS A 122 2.79 12.65 3.42
CA LYS A 122 1.48 12.68 2.73
C LYS A 122 0.41 11.81 3.43
N ILE A 123 0.50 11.72 4.76
CA ILE A 123 -0.48 11.01 5.58
C ILE A 123 -1.60 11.99 5.93
N HIS A 124 -2.79 11.80 5.34
CA HIS A 124 -3.92 12.72 5.56
C HIS A 124 -4.83 12.31 6.72
N HIS A 125 -4.85 11.03 7.08
CA HIS A 125 -5.66 10.51 8.17
C HIS A 125 -4.76 10.22 9.37
N ILE A 126 -4.78 11.14 10.34
CA ILE A 126 -3.89 11.10 11.50
C ILE A 126 -4.73 11.22 12.78
N THR A 127 -4.56 10.25 13.68
CA THR A 127 -5.09 10.27 15.04
C THR A 127 -3.94 10.31 16.04
N VAL A 128 -3.91 11.35 16.88
CA VAL A 128 -2.88 11.52 17.91
C VAL A 128 -3.58 11.58 19.26
N GLN A 129 -3.21 10.69 20.18
CA GLN A 129 -3.58 10.78 21.57
C GLN A 129 -2.50 11.55 22.33
N ILE A 130 -2.89 12.59 23.04
CA ILE A 130 -1.98 13.35 23.90
C ILE A 130 -2.07 12.82 25.32
N GLU A 131 -0.93 12.42 25.86
CA GLU A 131 -0.77 11.96 27.23
C GLU A 131 0.03 12.99 28.03
N GLN A 132 -0.23 13.04 29.33
CA GLN A 132 0.48 13.90 30.27
C GLN A 132 1.40 13.03 31.12
N LEU A 133 2.61 13.55 31.40
CA LEU A 133 3.55 12.95 32.35
C LEU A 133 2.97 12.83 33.76
#